data_AF-A0A529FAU1-F1
#
_entry.id   AF-A0A529FAU1-F1
#
_cell.length_a   1.000
_cell.length_b   1.000
_cell.length_c   1.000
_cell.angle_alpha   90.00
_cell.angle_beta   90.00
_cell.angle_gamma   90.00
#
_symmetry.space_group_name_H-M   'P 1'
#
loop_
_entity.id
_entity.type
_entity.pdbx_description
1 polymer ?
#
loop_
_entity_poly.entity_id
_entity_poly.type
_entity_poly.pdbx_seq_one_letter_code
_entity_poly.pdbx_strand_id
1 'polypeptide(L)'
;MLYFSRLKMILIWLAVAATVVLAAPNLFPASTLAQLPNWVPKRQMTLGLDLQGGSHILLQMNQNDLIKDRLETSRDEIRTLLRDANPKINYTGLSGSGRTVQVR
;
A
#
# COMPACT_ATOMS: atom_id res chain seq x y z
N MET A 1 -43.62 -13.63 33.13
CA MET A 1 -43.86 -12.32 32.49
C MET A 1 -42.83 -11.34 33.04
N LEU A 2 -41.88 -10.87 32.22
CA LEU A 2 -40.86 -9.92 32.66
C LEU A 2 -41.51 -8.53 32.84
N TYR A 3 -41.88 -8.21 34.09
CA TYR A 3 -42.36 -6.86 34.44
C TYR A 3 -41.15 -5.91 34.51
N PHE A 4 -40.89 -5.20 33.41
CA PHE A 4 -39.88 -4.16 33.37
C PHE A 4 -40.45 -2.87 33.99
N SER A 5 -39.78 -2.35 35.03
CA SER A 5 -40.10 -1.04 35.59
C SER A 5 -39.99 0.05 34.51
N ARG A 6 -40.92 1.01 34.50
CA ARG A 6 -40.99 2.10 33.50
C ARG A 6 -39.67 2.85 33.35
N LEU A 7 -38.93 3.02 34.46
CA LEU A 7 -37.62 3.67 34.46
C LEU A 7 -36.57 2.83 33.71
N LYS A 8 -36.56 1.51 33.92
CA LYS A 8 -35.65 0.60 33.19
C LYS A 8 -35.94 0.62 31.69
N MET A 9 -37.22 0.68 31.30
CA MET A 9 -37.62 0.79 29.90
C MET A 9 -37.13 2.10 29.26
N ILE A 10 -37.30 3.23 29.94
CA ILE A 10 -36.83 4.54 29.46
C ILE A 10 -35.30 4.55 29.31
N LEU A 11 -34.57 3.99 30.28
CA LEU A 11 -33.10 3.89 30.19
C LEU A 11 -32.63 3.04 29.01
N ILE A 12 -33.31 1.91 28.75
CA ILE A 12 -32.99 1.05 27.61
C ILE A 12 -33.21 1.80 26.30
N TRP A 13 -34.36 2.48 26.15
CA TRP A 13 -34.64 3.27 24.94
C TRP A 13 -33.66 4.43 24.75
N LEU A 14 -33.26 5.10 25.83
CA LEU A 14 -32.27 6.18 25.78
C LEU A 14 -30.90 5.63 25.35
N ALA A 15 -30.47 4.50 25.90
CA ALA A 15 -29.23 3.84 25.50
C ALA A 15 -29.24 3.45 24.01
N VAL A 16 -30.33 2.85 23.53
CA VAL A 16 -30.49 2.51 22.11
C VAL A 16 -30.44 3.76 21.24
N ALA A 17 -31.17 4.82 21.60
CA ALA A 17 -31.17 6.08 20.87
C ALA A 17 -29.76 6.70 20.82
N ALA A 18 -29.02 6.68 21.93
CA ALA A 18 -27.65 7.17 21.99
C ALA A 18 -26.71 6.38 21.06
N THR A 19 -26.83 5.05 21.04
CA THR A 19 -26.05 4.20 20.12
C THR A 19 -26.35 4.51 18.66
N VAL A 20 -27.62 4.72 18.30
CA VAL A 20 -28.01 5.08 16.93
C VAL A 20 -27.44 6.44 16.54
N VAL A 21 -27.51 7.44 17.41
CA VAL A 21 -26.95 8.79 17.14
C VAL A 21 -25.43 8.73 16.94
N LEU A 22 -24.72 7.92 17.74
CA LEU A 22 -23.28 7.75 17.60
C LEU A 22 -22.87 6.94 16.36
N ALA A 23 -23.72 6.03 15.90
CA ALA A 23 -23.47 5.21 14.70
C ALA A 23 -23.88 5.91 13.39
N ALA A 24 -24.82 6.85 13.45
CA ALA A 24 -25.35 7.59 12.30
C ALA A 24 -24.28 8.21 11.37
N PRO A 25 -23.16 8.78 11.88
CA PRO A 25 -22.14 9.36 11.01
C PRO A 25 -21.51 8.34 10.05
N ASN A 26 -21.52 7.05 10.38
CA ASN A 26 -20.95 6.01 9.49
C ASN A 26 -21.84 5.69 8.28
N LEU A 27 -23.10 6.16 8.25
CA LEU A 27 -24.05 5.91 7.16
C LEU A 27 -24.10 7.03 6.11
N PHE A 28 -23.58 8.21 6.44
CA PHE A 28 -23.61 9.37 5.56
C PHE A 28 -22.25 9.62 4.92
N PRO A 29 -22.16 10.19 3.70
CA PRO A 29 -20.89 10.65 3.14
C PRO A 29 -20.28 11.81 3.94
N ALA A 30 -18.95 11.93 3.94
CA ALA A 30 -18.23 12.99 4.65
C ALA A 30 -18.66 14.42 4.23
N SER A 31 -19.10 14.60 2.97
CA SER A 31 -19.62 15.87 2.45
C SER A 31 -20.90 16.33 3.15
N THR A 32 -21.81 15.40 3.46
CA THR A 32 -23.06 15.69 4.17
C THR A 32 -22.80 15.95 5.65
N LEU A 33 -21.84 15.25 6.26
CA LEU A 33 -21.46 15.48 7.66
C LEU A 33 -20.76 16.83 7.89
N ALA A 34 -20.03 17.34 6.89
CA ALA A 34 -19.36 18.63 6.98
C ALA A 34 -20.36 19.80 7.12
N GLN A 35 -21.55 19.66 6.54
CA GLN A 35 -22.61 20.67 6.57
C GLN A 35 -23.44 20.64 7.87
N LEU A 36 -23.28 19.62 8.71
CA LEU A 36 -23.97 19.55 10.00
C LEU A 36 -23.36 20.51 11.02
N PRO A 37 -24.14 20.99 11.99
CA PRO A 37 -23.63 21.82 13.09
C PRO A 37 -22.51 21.13 13.89
N ASN A 38 -21.65 21.92 14.54
CA ASN A 38 -20.48 21.40 15.28
C ASN A 38 -20.81 20.58 16.53
N TRP A 39 -22.06 20.53 16.97
CA TRP A 39 -22.50 19.73 18.12
C TRP A 39 -22.79 18.27 17.75
N VAL A 40 -22.88 17.92 16.46
CA VAL A 40 -23.11 16.55 16.00
C VAL A 40 -21.76 15.81 15.90
N PRO A 41 -21.67 14.54 16.33
CA PRO A 41 -20.46 13.75 16.12
C PRO A 41 -20.17 13.58 14.62
N LYS A 42 -19.13 14.25 14.12
CA LYS A 42 -18.70 14.16 12.71
C LYS A 42 -17.63 13.09 12.46
N ARG A 43 -17.17 12.41 13.52
CA ARG A 43 -16.09 11.40 13.42
C ARG A 43 -16.65 10.11 12.85
N GLN A 44 -16.36 9.86 11.58
CA GLN A 44 -16.55 8.55 10.98
C GLN A 44 -15.42 7.62 11.42
N MET A 45 -15.73 6.33 11.54
CA MET A 45 -14.69 5.33 11.72
C MET A 45 -13.82 5.28 10.47
N THR A 46 -12.50 5.32 10.64
CA THR A 46 -11.56 5.14 9.53
C THR A 46 -11.78 3.75 8.95
N LEU A 47 -12.35 3.68 7.75
CA LEU A 47 -12.55 2.41 7.05
C LEU A 47 -11.18 1.74 6.84
N GLY A 48 -11.07 0.44 7.12
CA GLY A 48 -9.84 -0.31 6.85
C GLY A 48 -9.60 -0.42 5.34
N LEU A 49 -8.38 -0.85 4.95
CA LEU A 49 -7.96 -1.01 3.55
C LEU A 49 -8.94 -1.84 2.71
N ASP A 50 -9.48 -2.91 3.30
CA ASP A 50 -10.46 -3.81 2.67
C ASP A 50 -11.79 -3.11 2.35
N LEU A 51 -12.19 -2.14 3.19
CA LEU A 51 -13.41 -1.36 3.03
C LEU A 51 -13.19 -0.05 2.21
N GLN A 52 -11.95 0.41 2.10
CA GLN A 52 -11.58 1.59 1.28
C GLN A 52 -11.26 1.22 -0.18
N GLY A 53 -11.08 -0.06 -0.49
CA GLY A 53 -10.95 -0.52 -1.88
C GLY A 53 -9.68 -0.04 -2.58
N GLY A 54 -8.51 -0.21 -1.95
CA GLY A 54 -7.22 0.05 -2.58
C GLY A 54 -6.18 -0.99 -2.18
N SER A 55 -5.46 -1.59 -3.13
CA SER A 55 -4.33 -2.47 -2.82
C SER A 55 -3.06 -1.62 -2.68
N HIS A 56 -2.54 -1.50 -1.46
CA HIS A 56 -1.24 -0.88 -1.23
C HIS A 56 -0.14 -1.93 -1.48
N ILE A 57 0.21 -2.14 -2.75
CA ILE A 57 1.31 -3.05 -3.10
C ILE A 57 2.62 -2.34 -2.76
N LEU A 58 3.21 -2.69 -1.63
CA LEU A 58 4.57 -2.29 -1.30
C LEU A 58 5.54 -3.12 -2.15
N LEU A 59 5.93 -2.59 -3.30
CA LEU A 59 7.03 -3.15 -4.10
C LEU A 59 8.36 -2.85 -3.42
N GLN A 60 8.85 -3.80 -2.64
CA GLN A 60 10.20 -3.74 -2.08
C GLN A 60 11.22 -4.11 -3.17
N MET A 61 11.80 -3.10 -3.80
CA MET A 61 12.88 -3.28 -4.78
C MET A 61 14.23 -3.28 -4.06
N ASN A 62 14.95 -4.40 -4.11
CA ASN A 62 16.31 -4.51 -3.60
C ASN A 62 17.29 -3.93 -4.63
N GLN A 63 17.90 -2.79 -4.31
CA GLN A 63 18.82 -2.10 -5.23
C GLN A 63 20.04 -2.95 -5.58
N ASN A 64 20.49 -3.81 -4.68
CA ASN A 64 21.68 -4.65 -4.90
C ASN A 64 21.42 -5.71 -5.98
N ASP A 65 20.23 -6.30 -5.98
CA ASP A 65 19.83 -7.30 -6.97
C ASP A 65 19.71 -6.64 -8.35
N LEU A 66 19.13 -5.43 -8.42
CA LEU A 66 19.04 -4.66 -9.66
C LEU A 66 20.41 -4.29 -10.25
N ILE A 67 21.36 -3.90 -9.39
CA ILE A 67 22.74 -3.58 -9.82
C ILE A 67 23.42 -4.83 -10.37
N LYS A 68 23.26 -5.99 -9.70
CA LYS A 68 23.82 -7.26 -10.13
C LYS A 68 23.26 -7.70 -11.48
N ASP A 69 21.94 -7.69 -11.63
CA ASP A 69 21.27 -8.06 -12.89
C ASP A 69 21.71 -7.16 -14.04
N ARG A 70 21.84 -5.85 -13.78
CA ARG A 70 22.31 -4.89 -14.78
C ARG A 70 23.76 -5.13 -15.18
N LEU A 71 24.62 -5.50 -14.23
CA LEU A 71 26.03 -5.83 -14.51
C LEU A 71 26.16 -7.13 -15.31
N GLU A 72 25.40 -8.16 -14.97
CA GLU A 72 25.38 -9.43 -15.72
C GLU A 72 24.89 -9.20 -17.16
N THR A 73 23.78 -8.46 -17.32
CA THR A 73 23.25 -8.10 -18.65
C THR A 73 24.29 -7.34 -19.47
N SER A 74 24.90 -6.29 -18.90
CA SER A 74 25.90 -5.47 -19.61
C SER A 74 27.15 -6.29 -19.98
N ARG A 75 27.55 -7.22 -19.12
CA ARG A 75 28.68 -8.13 -19.36
C ARG A 75 28.41 -9.04 -20.57
N ASP A 76 27.21 -9.61 -20.64
CA ASP A 76 26.82 -10.52 -21.72
C ASP A 76 26.60 -9.78 -23.06
N GLU A 77 26.11 -8.53 -23.01
CA GLU A 77 26.07 -7.65 -24.18
C GLU A 77 27.48 -7.38 -24.73
N ILE A 78 28.42 -6.97 -23.87
CA ILE A 78 29.81 -6.71 -24.27
C ILE A 78 30.45 -7.97 -24.85
N ARG A 79 30.22 -9.13 -24.24
CA ARG A 79 30.68 -10.43 -24.75
C ARG A 79 30.19 -10.68 -26.17
N THR A 80 28.91 -10.44 -26.42
CA THR A 80 28.28 -10.70 -27.71
C THR A 80 28.83 -9.75 -28.77
N LEU A 81 28.95 -8.45 -28.45
CA LEU A 81 29.52 -7.45 -29.36
C LEU A 81 30.98 -7.73 -29.74
N LEU A 82 31.82 -8.13 -28.79
CA LEU A 82 33.22 -8.46 -29.06
C LEU A 82 33.38 -9.72 -29.93
N ARG A 83 32.47 -10.68 -29.79
CA ARG A 83 32.45 -11.92 -30.60
C ARG A 83 31.95 -11.66 -32.02
N ASP A 84 30.95 -10.80 -32.17
CA ASP A 84 30.29 -10.54 -33.45
C ASP A 84 31.00 -9.44 -34.27
N ALA A 85 31.93 -8.69 -33.67
CA ALA A 85 32.82 -7.77 -34.39
C ALA A 85 33.69 -8.52 -35.41
N ASN A 86 33.89 -7.94 -36.60
CA ASN A 86 34.72 -8.51 -37.66
C ASN A 86 35.81 -7.50 -38.08
N PRO A 87 37.12 -7.79 -37.85
CA PRO A 87 37.69 -9.03 -37.37
C PRO A 87 37.40 -9.31 -35.88
N LYS A 88 37.23 -10.59 -35.54
CA LYS A 88 36.90 -11.09 -34.19
C LYS A 88 37.90 -10.60 -33.15
N ILE A 89 37.40 -9.94 -32.10
CA ILE A 89 38.23 -9.41 -31.03
C ILE A 89 38.39 -10.49 -29.95
N ASN A 90 39.60 -11.03 -29.80
CA ASN A 90 39.91 -11.94 -28.70
C ASN A 90 40.03 -11.13 -27.40
N TYR A 91 39.31 -11.55 -26.36
CA TYR A 91 39.33 -10.91 -25.04
C TYR A 91 39.64 -11.95 -23.96
N THR A 92 40.33 -11.54 -22.89
CA THR A 92 40.67 -12.42 -21.75
C THR A 92 40.22 -11.74 -20.44
N GLY A 93 39.59 -12.50 -19.54
CA GLY A 93 39.26 -11.99 -18.20
C GLY A 93 38.09 -11.00 -18.14
N LEU A 94 36.98 -11.31 -18.82
CA LEU A 94 35.75 -10.51 -18.78
C LEU A 94 35.02 -10.73 -17.43
N SER A 95 35.38 -9.93 -16.42
CA SER A 95 34.83 -10.01 -15.06
C SER A 95 34.12 -8.71 -14.66
N GLY A 96 33.00 -8.85 -13.95
CA GLY A 96 32.33 -7.73 -13.29
C GLY A 96 32.87 -7.61 -11.86
N SER A 97 33.52 -6.50 -11.54
CA SER A 97 33.99 -6.20 -10.18
C SER A 97 33.26 -5.00 -9.64
N GLY A 98 32.46 -5.20 -8.58
CA GLY A 98 31.67 -4.16 -7.93
C GLY A 98 30.60 -3.56 -8.84
N ARG A 99 30.91 -2.45 -9.51
CA ARG A 99 30.02 -1.71 -10.44
C ARG A 99 30.64 -1.50 -11.83
N THR A 100 31.75 -2.18 -12.12
CA THR A 100 32.51 -1.97 -13.35
C THR A 100 32.70 -3.29 -14.08
N VAL A 101 32.53 -3.26 -15.40
CA VAL A 101 32.88 -4.38 -16.29
C VAL A 101 34.26 -4.09 -16.86
N GLN A 102 35.23 -4.94 -16.57
CA GLN A 102 36.59 -4.82 -17.11
C GLN A 102 36.81 -5.85 -18.22
N VAL A 103 37.39 -5.40 -19.32
CA VAL A 103 37.83 -6.24 -20.44
C VAL A 103 39.33 -6.01 -20.62
N ARG A 104 40.10 -7.10 -20.75
CA ARG A 104 41.55 -7.09 -21.04
C ARG A 104 41.84 -7.83 -22.34
#